data_AF-A0A6G7T0U9-F1
#
_entry.id   AF-A0A6G7T0U9-F1
#
_cell.length_a   1.000
_cell.length_b   1.000
_cell.length_c   1.000
_cell.angle_alpha   90.00
_cell.angle_beta   90.00
_cell.angle_gamma   90.00
#
_symmetry.space_group_name_H-M   'P 1'
#
loop_
_entity.id
_entity.type
_entity.pdbx_description
1 polymer ?
#
loop_
_entity_poly.entity_id
_entity_poly.type
_entity_poly.pdbx_seq_one_letter_code
_entity_poly.pdbx_strand_id
1 'polypeptide(L)'
;MKKVYARRVSLAAGSAAALVCTLALSCQSAQAAPPSPPDAGTARTYLADIKEQAEGPQDGYSRDKFPHWIDQDKNCNTREVVLKRDGTDVQQDDSCAAKSGKWVSAYDDATWTDAADLDIDHVIPLSEAWKSGAAQWTTERRKELANDLTHSQLIAVTDNLNQEKGDKDPAKWLPPKTSYHCEYARMWVWVKHEYGMTADSAEKAALKKILDGC
;
A
#
# COMPACT_ATOMS: atom_id res chain seq x y z
N MET A 1 30.98 -76.99 30.23
CA MET A 1 31.62 -75.65 30.16
C MET A 1 30.68 -74.69 29.46
N LYS A 2 30.65 -73.43 29.93
CA LYS A 2 29.94 -72.23 29.41
C LYS A 2 28.42 -72.13 29.68
N LYS A 3 28.11 -71.30 30.69
CA LYS A 3 26.82 -70.65 30.98
C LYS A 3 26.44 -69.69 29.85
N VAL A 4 25.16 -69.54 29.54
CA VAL A 4 24.56 -68.24 29.17
C VAL A 4 23.10 -68.21 29.65
N TYR A 5 22.81 -67.28 30.58
CA TYR A 5 21.46 -66.83 30.93
C TYR A 5 21.12 -65.66 30.00
N ALA A 6 19.97 -65.67 29.34
CA ALA A 6 19.47 -64.53 28.58
C ALA A 6 18.05 -64.16 29.04
N ARG A 7 18.02 -63.07 29.82
CA ARG A 7 16.87 -62.34 30.32
C ARG A 7 16.22 -61.61 29.14
N ARG A 8 14.92 -61.80 28.87
CA ARG A 8 14.19 -60.96 27.90
C ARG A 8 13.25 -60.01 28.63
N VAL A 9 13.44 -58.74 28.29
CA VAL A 9 12.90 -57.52 28.85
C VAL A 9 11.54 -57.23 28.19
N SER A 10 10.54 -56.89 29.00
CA SER A 10 9.23 -56.41 28.55
C SER A 10 9.37 -55.03 27.91
N LEU A 11 8.94 -54.86 26.66
CA LEU A 11 8.81 -53.57 25.98
C LEU A 11 7.47 -52.94 26.36
N ALA A 12 7.51 -51.88 27.17
CA ALA A 12 6.38 -50.98 27.34
C ALA A 12 6.35 -50.00 26.15
N ALA A 13 5.29 -50.06 25.36
CA ALA A 13 5.05 -49.09 24.29
C ALA A 13 4.57 -47.77 24.89
N GLY A 14 5.44 -46.76 24.92
CA GLY A 14 5.08 -45.38 25.23
C GLY A 14 4.64 -44.65 23.97
N SER A 15 3.37 -44.27 23.89
CA SER A 15 2.83 -43.44 22.82
C SER A 15 3.31 -42.00 22.97
N ALA A 16 4.24 -41.56 22.14
CA ALA A 16 4.62 -40.14 22.03
C ALA A 16 3.62 -39.43 21.11
N ALA A 17 2.78 -38.55 21.66
CA ALA A 17 1.94 -37.65 20.88
C ALA A 17 2.82 -36.51 20.33
N ALA A 18 3.06 -36.50 19.02
CA ALA A 18 3.75 -35.42 18.35
C ALA A 18 2.79 -34.23 18.16
N LEU A 19 3.08 -33.10 18.79
CA LEU A 19 2.42 -31.82 18.53
C LEU A 19 2.96 -31.28 17.19
N VAL A 20 2.15 -31.37 16.13
CA VAL A 20 2.47 -30.75 14.83
C VAL A 20 1.99 -29.30 14.88
N CYS A 21 2.93 -28.37 15.03
CA CYS A 21 2.67 -26.94 14.93
C CYS A 21 2.65 -26.57 13.43
N THR A 22 1.47 -26.52 12.82
CA THR A 22 1.30 -26.03 11.44
C THR A 22 1.42 -24.51 11.41
N LEU A 23 2.61 -24.00 11.10
CA LEU A 23 2.81 -22.63 10.64
C LEU A 23 2.14 -22.50 9.26
N ALA A 24 0.95 -21.91 9.21
CA ALA A 24 0.31 -21.51 7.97
C ALA A 24 1.06 -20.28 7.42
N LEU A 25 2.06 -20.51 6.56
CA LEU A 25 2.58 -19.46 5.70
C LEU A 25 1.54 -19.20 4.62
N SER A 26 0.77 -18.12 4.79
CA SER A 26 -0.05 -17.53 3.74
C SER A 26 0.89 -17.07 2.62
N CYS A 27 1.05 -17.90 1.59
CA CYS A 27 1.76 -17.48 0.38
C CYS A 27 0.81 -16.52 -0.37
N GLN A 28 0.92 -15.22 -0.08
CA GLN A 28 0.28 -14.21 -0.91
C GLN A 28 0.90 -14.31 -2.30
N SER A 29 0.07 -14.62 -3.30
CA SER A 29 0.47 -14.53 -4.70
C SER A 29 1.07 -13.15 -4.94
N ALA A 30 2.26 -13.07 -5.52
CA ALA A 30 2.82 -11.79 -5.95
C ALA A 30 1.87 -11.18 -6.99
N GLN A 31 1.05 -10.21 -6.55
CA GLN A 31 0.09 -9.51 -7.39
C GLN A 31 0.76 -8.25 -7.94
N ALA A 32 0.52 -7.95 -9.22
CA ALA A 32 0.95 -6.71 -9.87
C ALA A 32 0.09 -5.53 -9.35
N ALA A 33 0.27 -5.17 -8.09
CA ALA A 33 -0.55 -4.21 -7.35
C ALA A 33 0.18 -3.70 -6.09
N PRO A 34 -0.27 -2.56 -5.52
CA PRO A 34 0.15 -2.13 -4.20
C PRO A 34 -0.16 -3.16 -3.11
N PRO A 35 0.46 -3.05 -1.91
CA PRO A 35 0.07 -3.82 -0.74
C PRO A 35 -1.44 -3.81 -0.56
N SER A 36 -2.04 -4.94 -0.19
CA SER A 36 -3.49 -4.97 0.01
C SER A 36 -3.87 -4.18 1.28
N PRO A 37 -4.83 -3.24 1.21
CA PRO A 37 -5.29 -2.53 2.39
C PRO A 37 -6.05 -3.44 3.36
N PRO A 38 -6.18 -3.06 4.64
CA PRO A 38 -7.00 -3.75 5.62
C PRO A 38 -8.42 -3.97 5.11
N ASP A 39 -9.11 -5.01 5.59
CA ASP A 39 -10.51 -5.27 5.21
C ASP A 39 -11.43 -4.09 5.55
N ALA A 40 -12.64 -4.07 4.97
CA ALA A 40 -13.58 -2.96 5.14
C ALA A 40 -14.02 -2.72 6.60
N GLY A 41 -14.08 -3.77 7.42
CA GLY A 41 -14.37 -3.64 8.85
C GLY A 41 -13.27 -2.90 9.58
N THR A 42 -12.02 -3.30 9.36
CA THR A 42 -10.83 -2.64 9.91
C THR A 42 -10.71 -1.19 9.41
N ALA A 43 -10.93 -0.95 8.11
CA ALA A 43 -10.93 0.40 7.54
C ALA A 43 -12.01 1.30 8.16
N ARG A 44 -13.22 0.80 8.45
CA ARG A 44 -14.25 1.59 9.15
C ARG A 44 -13.81 1.98 10.57
N THR A 45 -13.10 1.09 11.28
CA THR A 45 -12.50 1.41 12.59
C THR A 45 -11.45 2.50 12.46
N TYR A 46 -10.52 2.36 11.52
CA TYR A 46 -9.51 3.38 11.26
C TYR A 46 -10.11 4.74 10.89
N LEU A 47 -11.17 4.75 10.06
CA LEU A 47 -11.89 5.98 9.71
C LEU A 47 -12.53 6.65 10.95
N ALA A 48 -13.05 5.86 11.89
CA ALA A 48 -13.60 6.39 13.13
C ALA A 48 -12.52 7.10 13.96
N ASP A 49 -11.31 6.55 14.01
CA ASP A 49 -10.16 7.07 14.76
C ASP A 49 -9.51 8.29 14.11
N ILE A 50 -9.61 8.46 12.78
CA ILE A 50 -9.10 9.65 12.09
C ILE A 50 -9.82 10.90 12.64
N LYS A 51 -9.04 11.85 13.15
CA LYS A 51 -9.58 13.10 13.69
C LYS A 51 -10.23 13.92 12.57
N GLU A 52 -11.49 14.28 12.77
CA GLU A 52 -12.18 15.22 11.90
C GLU A 52 -11.66 16.64 12.15
N GLN A 53 -11.16 17.28 11.10
CA GLN A 53 -10.63 18.64 11.14
C GLN A 53 -10.66 19.24 9.74
N ALA A 54 -11.03 20.52 9.62
CA ALA A 54 -10.94 21.23 8.34
C ALA A 54 -9.50 21.19 7.80
N GLU A 55 -9.37 21.11 6.48
CA GLU A 55 -8.09 21.25 5.78
C GLU A 55 -7.35 22.51 6.24
N GLY A 56 -6.07 22.37 6.57
CA GLY A 56 -5.19 23.47 6.91
C GLY A 56 -4.87 24.37 5.71
N PRO A 57 -4.18 25.51 5.95
CA PRO A 57 -3.79 26.42 4.88
C PRO A 57 -2.75 25.79 3.95
N GLN A 58 -2.75 26.23 2.69
CA GLN A 58 -1.76 25.85 1.68
C GLN A 58 -0.43 26.60 1.82
N ASP A 59 -0.35 27.57 2.74
CA ASP A 59 0.81 28.42 2.93
C ASP A 59 2.08 27.61 3.19
N GLY A 60 3.15 27.96 2.46
CA GLY A 60 4.45 27.31 2.59
C GLY A 60 4.53 25.91 1.98
N TYR A 61 3.46 25.39 1.38
CA TYR A 61 3.52 24.14 0.63
C TYR A 61 4.52 24.26 -0.54
N SER A 62 5.37 23.26 -0.67
CA SER A 62 6.15 22.97 -1.87
C SER A 62 6.35 21.47 -1.93
N ARG A 63 6.23 20.90 -3.12
CA ARG A 63 6.47 19.46 -3.35
C ARG A 63 7.90 19.06 -2.95
N ASP A 64 8.87 19.95 -3.06
CA ASP A 64 10.27 19.72 -2.68
C ASP A 64 10.45 19.47 -1.18
N LYS A 65 9.46 19.84 -0.34
CA LYS A 65 9.46 19.53 1.10
C LYS A 65 9.16 18.06 1.39
N PHE A 66 8.76 17.30 0.37
CA PHE A 66 8.57 15.86 0.39
C PHE A 66 9.63 15.25 -0.54
N PRO A 67 10.87 15.02 -0.07
CA PRO A 67 11.86 14.31 -0.88
C PRO A 67 11.27 12.97 -1.34
N HIS A 68 11.08 12.80 -2.64
CA HIS A 68 10.39 11.66 -3.24
C HIS A 68 11.22 11.11 -4.39
N TRP A 69 10.98 9.84 -4.71
CA TRP A 69 11.82 9.05 -5.61
C TRP A 69 13.25 8.91 -5.07
N ILE A 70 13.36 8.59 -3.78
CA ILE A 70 14.65 8.28 -3.17
C ILE A 70 15.12 6.90 -3.61
N ASP A 71 16.42 6.64 -3.50
CA ASP A 71 16.99 5.31 -3.72
C ASP A 71 16.45 4.30 -2.69
N GLN A 72 16.09 3.11 -3.17
CA GLN A 72 15.54 1.98 -2.43
C GLN A 72 16.47 0.75 -2.56
N ASP A 73 17.78 1.00 -2.71
CA ASP A 73 18.84 0.05 -3.04
C ASP A 73 19.05 -0.22 -4.54
N LYS A 74 20.29 -0.57 -4.88
CA LYS A 74 20.73 -1.00 -6.24
C LYS A 74 20.39 0.00 -7.35
N ASN A 75 20.45 1.30 -7.04
CA ASN A 75 20.11 2.40 -7.95
C ASN A 75 18.62 2.42 -8.37
N CYS A 76 17.75 1.71 -7.65
CA CYS A 76 16.31 1.73 -7.89
C CYS A 76 15.68 2.85 -7.07
N ASN A 77 15.24 3.92 -7.72
CA ASN A 77 14.41 4.88 -7.01
C ASN A 77 13.02 4.30 -6.72
N THR A 78 12.28 4.91 -5.78
CA THR A 78 10.95 4.43 -5.40
C THR A 78 9.97 4.33 -6.58
N ARG A 79 10.06 5.21 -7.59
CA ARG A 79 9.20 5.15 -8.79
C ARG A 79 9.41 3.83 -9.53
N GLU A 80 10.66 3.48 -9.79
CA GLU A 80 11.01 2.25 -10.51
C GLU A 80 10.67 1.00 -9.71
N VAL A 81 10.79 1.05 -8.37
CA VAL A 81 10.32 -0.04 -7.51
C VAL A 81 8.80 -0.25 -7.66
N VAL A 82 8.01 0.83 -7.69
CA VAL A 82 6.55 0.72 -7.88
C VAL A 82 6.21 0.20 -9.27
N LEU A 83 6.87 0.69 -10.32
CA LEU A 83 6.63 0.17 -11.68
C LEU A 83 6.92 -1.32 -11.78
N LYS A 84 8.02 -1.80 -11.17
CA LYS A 84 8.35 -3.22 -11.12
C LYS A 84 7.32 -4.03 -10.33
N ARG A 85 6.81 -3.47 -9.23
CA ARG A 85 5.80 -4.10 -8.37
C ARG A 85 4.44 -4.21 -9.05
N ASP A 86 3.98 -3.13 -9.69
CA ASP A 86 2.60 -3.01 -10.21
C ASP A 86 2.45 -3.48 -11.66
N GLY A 87 3.55 -3.89 -12.29
CA GLY A 87 3.56 -4.41 -13.66
C GLY A 87 3.78 -5.93 -13.72
N THR A 88 3.39 -6.51 -14.85
CA THR A 88 3.71 -7.89 -15.22
C THR A 88 4.83 -7.88 -16.26
N ASP A 89 5.73 -8.88 -16.20
CA ASP A 89 6.86 -9.05 -17.13
C ASP A 89 7.80 -7.84 -17.26
N VAL A 90 7.83 -6.97 -16.26
CA VAL A 90 8.62 -5.73 -16.29
C VAL A 90 10.11 -6.03 -16.39
N GLN A 91 10.77 -5.53 -17.42
CA GLN A 91 12.22 -5.60 -17.58
C GLN A 91 12.85 -4.26 -17.23
N GLN A 92 13.78 -4.25 -16.29
CA GLN A 92 14.56 -3.08 -15.90
C GLN A 92 15.98 -3.17 -16.46
N ASP A 93 16.59 -2.04 -16.80
CA ASP A 93 18.00 -1.98 -17.17
C ASP A 93 18.92 -1.94 -15.92
N ASP A 94 20.23 -1.82 -16.15
CA ASP A 94 21.24 -1.74 -15.07
C ASP A 94 21.11 -0.48 -14.20
N SER A 95 20.37 0.54 -14.66
CA SER A 95 20.00 1.73 -13.89
C SER A 95 18.64 1.59 -13.19
N CYS A 96 18.07 0.38 -13.19
CA CYS A 96 16.76 0.04 -12.65
C CYS A 96 15.57 0.70 -13.38
N ALA A 97 15.79 1.35 -14.52
CA ALA A 97 14.71 1.96 -15.27
C ALA A 97 13.89 0.90 -16.00
N ALA A 98 12.57 0.90 -15.80
CA ALA A 98 11.64 0.04 -16.54
C ALA A 98 11.70 0.35 -18.05
N LYS A 99 12.04 -0.65 -18.87
CA LYS A 99 12.15 -0.55 -20.34
C LYS A 99 10.99 -1.19 -21.08
N SER A 100 10.35 -2.16 -20.45
CA SER A 100 9.19 -2.85 -20.99
C SER A 100 8.43 -3.50 -19.85
N GLY A 101 7.16 -3.82 -20.10
CA GLY A 101 6.28 -4.49 -19.16
C GLY A 101 4.84 -4.33 -19.62
N LYS A 102 3.93 -4.81 -18.79
CA LYS A 102 2.50 -4.57 -18.96
C LYS A 102 1.92 -4.11 -17.63
N TRP A 103 1.22 -2.98 -17.63
CA TRP A 103 0.51 -2.46 -16.48
C TRP A 103 -0.97 -2.38 -16.81
N VAL A 104 -1.81 -2.65 -15.82
CA VAL A 104 -3.24 -2.42 -15.90
C VAL A 104 -3.57 -1.39 -14.82
N SER A 105 -3.98 -0.19 -15.22
CA SER A 105 -4.29 0.85 -14.25
C SER A 105 -5.56 0.48 -13.48
N ALA A 106 -5.45 0.47 -12.16
CA ALA A 106 -6.58 0.14 -11.30
C ALA A 106 -7.71 1.19 -11.34
N TYR A 107 -7.45 2.39 -11.88
CA TYR A 107 -8.41 3.49 -11.92
C TYR A 107 -9.39 3.42 -13.11
N ASP A 108 -9.05 2.71 -14.18
CA ASP A 108 -9.83 2.65 -15.43
C ASP A 108 -9.76 1.30 -16.18
N ASP A 109 -8.98 0.32 -15.71
CA ASP A 109 -8.65 -0.93 -16.42
C ASP A 109 -7.90 -0.75 -17.75
N ALA A 110 -7.40 0.46 -18.05
CA ALA A 110 -6.57 0.69 -19.22
C ALA A 110 -5.26 -0.11 -19.10
N THR A 111 -4.81 -0.67 -20.21
CA THR A 111 -3.55 -1.42 -20.28
C THR A 111 -2.49 -0.59 -20.97
N TRP A 112 -1.32 -0.52 -20.35
CA TRP A 112 -0.16 0.23 -20.83
C TRP A 112 1.05 -0.69 -20.97
N THR A 113 1.91 -0.40 -21.95
CA THR A 113 3.18 -1.10 -22.16
C THR A 113 4.38 -0.16 -22.17
N ASP A 114 4.15 1.15 -22.29
CA ASP A 114 5.15 2.17 -22.07
C ASP A 114 5.03 2.66 -20.61
N ALA A 115 6.16 2.69 -19.91
CA ALA A 115 6.23 3.19 -18.54
C ALA A 115 6.03 4.71 -18.46
N ALA A 116 6.12 5.43 -19.58
CA ALA A 116 5.89 6.87 -19.66
C ALA A 116 4.39 7.25 -19.68
N ASP A 117 3.51 6.33 -20.06
CA ASP A 117 2.04 6.54 -20.02
C ASP A 117 1.46 6.34 -18.59
N LEU A 118 2.32 6.03 -17.63
CA LEU A 118 1.98 5.77 -16.24
C LEU A 118 2.62 6.79 -15.31
N ASP A 119 1.80 7.31 -14.40
CA ASP A 119 2.26 7.99 -13.20
C ASP A 119 2.27 7.04 -12.02
N ILE A 120 3.19 7.31 -11.08
CA ILE A 120 3.07 6.74 -9.73
C ILE A 120 2.29 7.75 -8.89
N ASP A 121 1.01 7.47 -8.69
CA ASP A 121 0.13 8.28 -7.85
C ASP A 121 0.49 8.10 -6.38
N HIS A 122 0.50 9.22 -5.66
CA HIS A 122 0.43 9.24 -4.21
C HIS A 122 -1.06 9.17 -3.83
N VAL A 123 -1.52 8.01 -3.38
CA VAL A 123 -2.95 7.78 -3.05
C VAL A 123 -3.49 8.90 -2.18
N ILE A 124 -2.75 9.28 -1.14
CA ILE A 124 -2.89 10.60 -0.50
C ILE A 124 -1.98 11.61 -1.21
N PRO A 125 -2.51 12.57 -2.01
CA PRO A 125 -1.67 13.57 -2.68
C PRO A 125 -0.83 14.36 -1.68
N LEU A 126 0.42 14.67 -2.02
CA LEU A 126 1.32 15.37 -1.07
C LEU A 126 0.82 16.76 -0.65
N SER A 127 0.06 17.45 -1.51
CA SER A 127 -0.64 18.70 -1.20
C SER A 127 -1.82 18.49 -0.24
N GLU A 128 -2.56 17.38 -0.40
CA GLU A 128 -3.62 17.00 0.54
C GLU A 128 -3.02 16.66 1.90
N ALA A 129 -1.97 15.84 1.94
CA ALA A 129 -1.25 15.49 3.16
C ALA A 129 -0.76 16.72 3.92
N TRP A 130 -0.29 17.76 3.21
CA TRP A 130 0.12 19.04 3.80
C TRP A 130 -1.01 19.69 4.59
N LYS A 131 -2.17 19.83 3.95
CA LYS A 131 -3.39 20.39 4.56
C LYS A 131 -3.94 19.51 5.69
N SER A 132 -3.66 18.21 5.65
CA SER A 132 -4.10 17.22 6.64
C SER A 132 -3.11 16.94 7.78
N GLY A 133 -2.09 17.80 7.93
CA GLY A 133 -1.20 17.82 9.10
C GLY A 133 0.29 17.77 8.77
N ALA A 134 0.67 17.36 7.55
CA ALA A 134 2.08 17.20 7.19
C ALA A 134 2.85 18.53 7.10
N ALA A 135 2.17 19.67 7.10
CA ALA A 135 2.78 20.99 7.26
C ALA A 135 3.63 21.10 8.55
N GLN A 136 3.23 20.39 9.62
CA GLN A 136 3.91 20.42 10.93
C GLN A 136 4.97 19.31 11.08
N TRP A 137 5.13 18.45 10.10
CA TRP A 137 6.05 17.33 10.18
C TRP A 137 7.49 17.72 9.87
N THR A 138 8.42 16.90 10.36
CA THR A 138 9.81 16.92 9.90
C THR A 138 9.88 16.55 8.42
N THR A 139 10.96 16.96 7.75
CA THR A 139 11.21 16.57 6.36
C THR A 139 11.36 15.07 6.22
N GLU A 140 11.95 14.40 7.20
CA GLU A 140 12.11 12.94 7.23
C GLU A 140 10.76 12.23 7.21
N ARG A 141 9.78 12.67 8.02
CA ARG A 141 8.44 12.07 8.03
C ARG A 141 7.67 12.32 6.73
N ARG A 142 7.85 13.49 6.11
CA ARG A 142 7.33 13.76 4.76
C ARG A 142 7.98 12.89 3.70
N LYS A 143 9.29 12.65 3.80
CA LYS A 143 10.03 11.72 2.93
C LYS A 143 9.51 10.30 3.09
N GLU A 144 9.25 9.84 4.31
CA GLU A 144 8.67 8.52 4.56
C GLU A 144 7.34 8.36 3.82
N LEU A 145 6.38 9.28 4.03
CA LEU A 145 5.09 9.24 3.32
C LEU A 145 5.28 9.20 1.79
N ALA A 146 6.13 10.08 1.26
CA ALA A 146 6.28 10.22 -0.17
C ALA A 146 6.95 9.01 -0.84
N ASN A 147 7.54 8.09 -0.06
CA ASN A 147 8.20 6.89 -0.55
C ASN A 147 7.66 5.61 0.10
N ASP A 148 6.46 5.64 0.67
CA ASP A 148 5.88 4.51 1.40
C ASP A 148 5.46 3.39 0.44
N LEU A 149 6.15 2.24 0.58
CA LEU A 149 5.93 1.02 -0.20
C LEU A 149 5.11 -0.04 0.55
N THR A 150 4.70 0.21 1.80
CA THR A 150 4.10 -0.78 2.70
C THR A 150 2.62 -0.56 2.97
N HIS A 151 2.11 0.68 2.86
CA HIS A 151 0.74 1.05 3.22
C HIS A 151 -0.14 1.48 2.05
N SER A 152 0.20 1.07 0.82
CA SER A 152 -0.55 1.41 -0.42
C SER A 152 -0.55 2.90 -0.77
N GLN A 153 0.40 3.67 -0.28
CA GLN A 153 0.48 5.10 -0.59
C GLN A 153 0.90 5.37 -2.03
N LEU A 154 1.55 4.41 -2.71
CA LEU A 154 2.02 4.54 -4.08
C LEU A 154 1.38 3.50 -4.98
N ILE A 155 0.90 3.89 -6.16
CA ILE A 155 0.29 3.01 -7.16
C ILE A 155 0.58 3.49 -8.59
N ALA A 156 0.90 2.58 -9.52
CA ALA A 156 1.02 2.89 -10.94
C ALA A 156 -0.36 3.04 -11.60
N VAL A 157 -0.64 4.20 -12.20
CA VAL A 157 -1.95 4.51 -12.82
C VAL A 157 -1.80 5.29 -14.12
N THR A 158 -2.85 5.31 -14.95
CA THR A 158 -2.93 6.16 -16.14
C THR A 158 -2.62 7.62 -15.78
N ASP A 159 -1.64 8.20 -16.46
CA ASP A 159 -1.09 9.53 -16.16
C ASP A 159 -2.17 10.64 -16.10
N ASN A 160 -3.07 10.68 -17.08
CA ASN A 160 -4.10 11.70 -17.20
C ASN A 160 -5.09 11.65 -16.03
N LEU A 161 -5.34 10.46 -15.45
CA LEU A 161 -6.21 10.32 -14.29
C LEU A 161 -5.55 10.84 -13.02
N ASN A 162 -4.24 10.65 -12.86
CA ASN A 162 -3.48 11.24 -11.76
C ASN A 162 -3.46 12.78 -11.86
N GLN A 163 -3.31 13.32 -13.08
CA GLN A 163 -3.41 14.76 -13.33
C GLN A 163 -4.82 15.30 -13.06
N GLU A 164 -5.86 14.57 -13.49
CA GLU A 164 -7.27 14.92 -13.23
C GLU A 164 -7.56 14.93 -11.72
N LYS A 165 -7.08 13.93 -10.97
CA LYS A 165 -7.17 13.87 -9.51
C LYS A 165 -6.54 15.12 -8.89
N GLY A 166 -5.26 15.39 -9.18
CA GLY A 166 -4.52 16.48 -8.55
C GLY A 166 -4.42 16.29 -7.04
N ASP A 167 -4.81 17.31 -6.26
CA ASP A 167 -4.81 17.26 -4.79
C ASP A 167 -6.19 17.07 -4.16
N LYS A 168 -7.15 16.57 -4.95
CA LYS A 168 -8.53 16.32 -4.52
C LYS A 168 -8.61 15.11 -3.60
N ASP A 169 -9.38 15.28 -2.53
CA ASP A 169 -9.79 14.21 -1.63
C ASP A 169 -10.97 13.37 -2.22
N PRO A 170 -11.32 12.23 -1.60
CA PRO A 170 -12.43 11.35 -2.01
C PRO A 170 -13.82 12.00 -2.10
N ALA A 171 -14.06 13.17 -1.49
CA ALA A 171 -15.32 13.89 -1.66
C ALA A 171 -15.35 14.68 -2.98
N LYS A 172 -14.18 15.00 -3.54
CA LYS A 172 -14.02 15.81 -4.76
C LYS A 172 -13.65 14.97 -5.99
N TRP A 173 -12.98 13.83 -5.80
CA TRP A 173 -12.57 12.96 -6.89
C TRP A 173 -12.50 11.50 -6.44
N LEU A 174 -12.94 10.59 -7.31
CA LEU A 174 -12.77 9.16 -7.17
C LEU A 174 -12.33 8.58 -8.53
N PRO A 175 -11.63 7.43 -8.55
CA PRO A 175 -11.30 6.75 -9.79
C PRO A 175 -12.55 6.53 -10.67
N PRO A 176 -12.46 6.71 -12.00
CA PRO A 176 -13.60 6.48 -12.90
C PRO A 176 -14.18 5.07 -12.80
N LYS A 177 -13.33 4.06 -12.55
CA LYS A 177 -13.75 2.69 -12.28
C LYS A 177 -14.44 2.59 -10.92
N THR A 178 -15.77 2.60 -10.93
CA THR A 178 -16.61 2.55 -9.72
C THR A 178 -16.39 1.29 -8.88
N SER A 179 -16.09 0.15 -9.50
CA SER A 179 -15.81 -1.08 -8.76
C SER A 179 -14.51 -1.02 -7.95
N TYR A 180 -13.64 -0.01 -8.19
CA TYR A 180 -12.42 0.20 -7.43
C TYR A 180 -12.61 1.14 -6.22
N HIS A 181 -13.77 1.78 -6.07
CA HIS A 181 -14.02 2.76 -5.00
C HIS A 181 -13.81 2.19 -3.60
N CYS A 182 -14.25 0.95 -3.37
CA CYS A 182 -14.07 0.30 -2.07
C CYS A 182 -12.59 0.12 -1.70
N GLU A 183 -11.78 -0.38 -2.65
CA GLU A 183 -10.34 -0.55 -2.45
C GLU A 183 -9.66 0.81 -2.23
N TYR A 184 -9.95 1.78 -3.09
CA TYR A 184 -9.41 3.14 -2.99
C TYR A 184 -9.71 3.81 -1.64
N ALA A 185 -10.94 3.71 -1.14
CA ALA A 185 -11.31 4.25 0.16
C ALA A 185 -10.58 3.55 1.32
N ARG A 186 -10.36 2.23 1.22
CA ARG A 186 -9.59 1.46 2.22
C ARG A 186 -8.11 1.85 2.21
N MET A 187 -7.51 2.03 1.03
CA MET A 187 -6.12 2.52 0.90
C MET A 187 -5.99 3.92 1.50
N TRP A 188 -6.90 4.83 1.14
CA TRP A 188 -6.92 6.21 1.63
C TRP A 188 -6.96 6.27 3.16
N VAL A 189 -7.92 5.55 3.77
CA VAL A 189 -8.06 5.51 5.23
C VAL A 189 -6.84 4.87 5.89
N TRP A 190 -6.28 3.80 5.31
CA TRP A 190 -5.13 3.13 5.87
C TRP A 190 -3.91 4.06 5.95
N VAL A 191 -3.59 4.78 4.87
CA VAL A 191 -2.48 5.73 4.87
C VAL A 191 -2.74 6.86 5.85
N LYS A 192 -3.93 7.48 5.85
CA LYS A 192 -4.22 8.57 6.80
C LYS A 192 -4.10 8.13 8.25
N HIS A 193 -4.59 6.93 8.58
CA HIS A 193 -4.50 6.37 9.92
C HIS A 193 -3.04 6.12 10.34
N GLU A 194 -2.24 5.46 9.49
CA GLU A 194 -0.83 5.15 9.76
C GLU A 194 0.01 6.41 9.98
N TYR A 195 -0.30 7.48 9.24
CA TYR A 195 0.43 8.74 9.35
C TYR A 195 -0.18 9.73 10.35
N GLY A 196 -1.28 9.38 11.03
CA GLY A 196 -1.95 10.27 11.98
C GLY A 196 -2.46 11.57 11.35
N MET A 197 -2.87 11.52 10.08
CA MET A 197 -3.44 12.66 9.36
C MET A 197 -4.89 12.92 9.80
N THR A 198 -5.35 14.15 9.60
CA THR A 198 -6.77 14.51 9.77
C THR A 198 -7.56 14.29 8.48
N ALA A 199 -8.89 14.28 8.58
CA ALA A 199 -9.78 14.36 7.43
C ALA A 199 -10.83 15.45 7.67
N ASP A 200 -11.21 16.19 6.64
CA ASP A 200 -12.33 17.12 6.79
C ASP A 200 -13.68 16.39 6.82
N SER A 201 -14.75 17.12 7.17
CA SER A 201 -16.07 16.51 7.34
C SER A 201 -16.66 15.97 6.04
N ALA A 202 -16.37 16.58 4.89
CA ALA A 202 -16.86 16.14 3.59
C ALA A 202 -16.12 14.88 3.14
N GLU A 203 -14.80 14.88 3.26
CA GLU A 203 -13.94 13.73 3.03
C GLU A 203 -14.36 12.54 3.90
N LYS A 204 -14.48 12.74 5.22
CA LYS A 204 -14.85 11.69 6.17
C LYS A 204 -16.23 11.11 5.87
N ALA A 205 -17.19 11.95 5.49
CA ALA A 205 -18.52 11.50 5.07
C ALA A 205 -18.49 10.70 3.76
N ALA A 206 -17.71 11.13 2.76
CA ALA A 206 -17.55 10.41 1.50
C ALA A 206 -16.92 9.03 1.70
N LEU A 207 -15.82 8.97 2.45
CA LEU A 207 -15.15 7.72 2.83
C LEU A 207 -16.10 6.78 3.57
N LYS A 208 -16.86 7.30 4.54
CA LYS A 208 -17.83 6.49 5.28
C LYS A 208 -18.88 5.89 4.34
N LYS A 209 -19.45 6.69 3.45
CA LYS A 209 -20.46 6.23 2.50
C LYS A 209 -19.94 5.12 1.59
N ILE A 210 -18.72 5.25 1.09
CA ILE A 210 -18.09 4.23 0.24
C ILE A 210 -17.86 2.96 1.05
N LEU A 211 -17.27 3.09 2.24
CA LEU A 211 -16.95 1.96 3.10
C LEU A 211 -18.20 1.25 3.62
N ASP A 212 -19.33 1.92 3.83
CA ASP A 212 -20.60 1.26 4.20
C ASP A 212 -21.16 0.40 3.04
N GLY A 213 -20.76 0.69 1.79
CA GLY A 213 -21.11 -0.08 0.60
C GLY A 213 -20.13 -1.21 0.26
N CYS A 214 -19.05 -1.33 1.04
CA CYS A 214 -18.18 -2.50 1.13
C CYS A 214 -18.78 -3.49 2.16
#